data_AF-A0A914L9F2-F1
#
_entry.id   AF-A0A914L9F2-F1
#
_cell.length_a   1.000
_cell.length_b   1.000
_cell.length_c   1.000
_cell.angle_alpha   90.00
_cell.angle_beta   90.00
_cell.angle_gamma   90.00
#
_symmetry.space_group_name_H-M   'P 1'
#
loop_
_entity.id
_entity.type
_entity.pdbx_description
1 polymer ?
#
loop_
_entity_poly.entity_id
_entity_poly.type
_entity_poly.pdbx_seq_one_letter_code
_entity_poly.pdbx_strand_id
1 'polypeptide(L)'
;MSTQKKTIDFDPYKVLQLQSGCTSSQVDKAYKKMALKWHPDKNPDQKERAQQMFLKIYRAFEFLKDELARGDYDEQMAAKRRRAEFEETRQATSSKERLAHLTKLREAEKDAAAARAGEKRKAETRDSLIEELRREGAKMMQQMKDEHEKQQRNGNQLMSDQQKRQQKNQQQDINKELSNDVDELERALFGGNVI
;
A
#
# COMPACT_ATOMS: atom_id res chain seq x y z
N MET A 1 -71.72 -12.73 3.67
CA MET A 1 -71.55 -13.13 2.26
C MET A 1 -70.06 -13.25 2.00
N SER A 2 -69.57 -14.44 1.64
CA SER A 2 -68.14 -14.70 1.50
C SER A 2 -67.65 -14.14 0.15
N THR A 3 -67.02 -12.97 0.15
CA THR A 3 -66.43 -12.38 -1.06
C THR A 3 -65.17 -13.16 -1.42
N GLN A 4 -65.28 -14.07 -2.40
CA GLN A 4 -64.13 -14.80 -2.92
C GLN A 4 -63.13 -13.81 -3.53
N LYS A 5 -61.95 -13.70 -2.94
CA LYS A 5 -60.89 -12.81 -3.42
C LYS A 5 -60.37 -13.32 -4.76
N LYS A 6 -60.62 -12.56 -5.83
CA LYS A 6 -60.11 -12.88 -7.16
C LYS A 6 -58.61 -12.57 -7.18
N THR A 7 -57.78 -13.57 -7.46
CA THR A 7 -56.32 -13.43 -7.55
C THR A 7 -55.85 -13.80 -8.95
N ILE A 8 -54.91 -13.03 -9.49
CA ILE A 8 -54.28 -13.29 -10.79
C ILE A 8 -52.76 -13.31 -10.61
N ASP A 9 -52.10 -14.32 -11.19
CA ASP A 9 -50.65 -14.53 -11.10
C ASP A 9 -49.85 -13.73 -12.14
N PHE A 10 -50.53 -13.11 -13.10
CA PHE A 10 -49.94 -12.32 -14.18
C PHE A 10 -50.42 -10.86 -14.16
N ASP A 11 -49.73 -9.99 -14.89
CA ASP A 11 -50.08 -8.57 -14.99
C ASP A 11 -51.23 -8.37 -15.99
N PRO A 12 -52.46 -8.04 -15.53
CA PRO A 12 -53.62 -7.92 -16.41
C PRO A 12 -53.50 -6.71 -17.35
N TYR A 13 -52.81 -5.65 -16.94
CA TYR A 13 -52.58 -4.47 -17.77
C TYR A 13 -51.63 -4.81 -18.92
N LYS A 14 -50.56 -5.56 -18.66
CA LYS A 14 -49.63 -6.00 -19.73
C LYS A 14 -50.29 -6.94 -20.74
N VAL A 15 -51.16 -7.86 -20.28
CA VAL A 15 -51.87 -8.79 -21.18
C VAL A 15 -52.80 -8.05 -22.14
N LEU A 16 -53.50 -7.02 -21.66
CA LEU A 16 -54.38 -6.19 -22.48
C LEU A 16 -53.64 -5.02 -23.18
N GLN A 17 -52.34 -4.89 -22.97
CA GLN A 17 -51.50 -3.79 -23.47
C GLN A 17 -52.00 -2.39 -23.05
N LEU A 18 -52.43 -2.28 -21.80
CA LEU A 18 -52.89 -1.04 -21.18
C LEU A 18 -51.89 -0.53 -20.14
N GLN A 19 -51.97 0.76 -19.83
CA GLN A 19 -51.24 1.37 -18.73
C GLN A 19 -52.05 1.28 -17.43
N SER A 20 -51.35 1.26 -16.29
CA SER A 20 -51.99 1.39 -14.97
C SER A 20 -52.72 2.74 -14.89
N GLY A 21 -54.02 2.72 -14.61
CA GLY A 21 -54.87 3.93 -14.61
C GLY A 21 -55.82 4.06 -15.80
N CYS A 22 -55.94 3.06 -16.67
CA CYS A 22 -56.89 3.07 -17.78
C CYS A 22 -58.36 3.11 -17.33
N THR A 23 -59.24 3.71 -18.14
CA THR A 23 -60.69 3.72 -17.86
C THR A 23 -61.35 2.39 -18.24
N SER A 24 -62.49 2.05 -17.63
CA SER A 24 -63.27 0.84 -17.97
C SER A 24 -63.57 0.74 -19.48
N SER A 25 -63.91 1.87 -20.13
CA SER A 25 -64.11 1.92 -21.59
C SER A 25 -62.86 1.55 -22.40
N GLN A 26 -61.66 1.88 -21.92
CA GLN A 26 -60.40 1.49 -22.57
C GLN A 26 -60.14 -0.02 -22.40
N VAL A 27 -60.50 -0.59 -21.25
CA VAL A 27 -60.42 -2.04 -21.00
C VAL A 27 -61.31 -2.80 -21.98
N ASP A 28 -62.57 -2.36 -22.16
CA ASP A 28 -63.51 -2.97 -23.10
C ASP A 28 -63.00 -2.94 -24.56
N LYS A 29 -62.45 -1.80 -24.99
CA LYS A 29 -61.89 -1.64 -26.34
C LYS A 29 -60.67 -2.52 -26.55
N ALA A 30 -59.77 -2.59 -25.57
CA ALA A 30 -58.57 -3.42 -25.63
C ALA A 30 -58.91 -4.92 -25.65
N TYR A 31 -59.87 -5.35 -24.83
CA TYR A 31 -60.37 -6.72 -24.82
C TYR A 31 -60.90 -7.13 -26.19
N LYS A 32 -61.78 -6.32 -26.81
CA LYS A 32 -62.32 -6.60 -28.15
C LYS A 32 -61.21 -6.74 -29.21
N LYS A 33 -60.23 -5.84 -29.17
CA LYS A 33 -59.08 -5.88 -30.09
C LYS A 33 -58.23 -7.15 -29.92
N MET A 34 -57.94 -7.53 -28.67
CA MET A 34 -57.10 -8.70 -28.37
C MET A 34 -57.84 -10.02 -28.60
N ALA A 35 -59.14 -10.07 -28.29
CA ALA A 35 -60.02 -11.20 -28.55
C ALA A 35 -60.09 -11.52 -30.06
N LEU A 36 -60.21 -10.51 -30.92
CA LEU A 36 -60.19 -10.70 -32.37
C LEU A 36 -58.82 -11.17 -32.89
N LYS A 37 -57.73 -10.68 -32.29
CA LYS A 37 -56.37 -11.06 -32.67
C LYS A 37 -56.07 -12.53 -32.34
N TRP A 38 -56.52 -12.99 -31.18
CA TRP A 38 -56.27 -14.35 -30.67
C TRP A 38 -57.49 -15.28 -30.81
N HIS A 39 -58.41 -14.97 -31.72
CA HIS A 39 -59.57 -15.84 -31.96
C HIS A 39 -59.11 -17.15 -32.63
N PRO A 40 -59.58 -18.33 -32.20
CA PRO A 40 -59.18 -19.62 -32.75
C PRO A 40 -59.56 -19.79 -34.23
N ASP A 41 -60.59 -19.08 -34.70
CA ASP A 41 -61.03 -19.07 -36.11
C ASP A 41 -60.03 -18.35 -37.04
N LYS A 42 -59.42 -17.25 -36.56
CA LYS A 42 -58.44 -16.47 -37.34
C LYS A 42 -57.02 -17.04 -37.27
N ASN A 43 -56.76 -17.97 -36.35
CA ASN A 43 -55.46 -18.59 -36.13
C ASN A 43 -55.58 -20.13 -36.23
N PRO A 44 -55.95 -20.67 -37.39
CA PRO A 44 -56.16 -22.11 -37.56
C PRO A 44 -54.89 -22.95 -37.33
N ASP A 45 -53.71 -22.37 -37.56
CA ASP A 45 -52.41 -23.04 -37.39
C ASP A 45 -51.91 -23.07 -35.94
N GLN A 46 -52.47 -22.21 -35.07
CA GLN A 46 -52.02 -22.03 -33.68
C GLN A 46 -53.20 -22.02 -32.70
N LYS A 47 -54.18 -22.89 -32.92
CA LYS A 47 -55.43 -22.96 -32.12
C LYS A 47 -55.18 -23.07 -30.62
N GLU A 48 -54.23 -23.91 -30.21
CA GLU A 48 -53.90 -24.12 -28.80
C GLU A 48 -53.34 -22.85 -28.13
N ARG A 49 -52.39 -22.19 -28.77
CA ARG A 49 -51.80 -20.93 -28.27
C ARG A 49 -52.84 -19.80 -28.28
N ALA A 50 -53.66 -19.73 -29.32
CA ALA A 50 -54.75 -18.77 -29.41
C ALA A 50 -55.75 -18.95 -28.27
N GLN A 51 -56.15 -20.19 -27.97
CA GLN A 51 -57.06 -20.48 -26.86
C GLN A 51 -56.46 -20.13 -25.49
N GLN A 52 -55.19 -20.48 -25.24
CA GLN A 52 -54.51 -20.13 -23.98
C GLN A 52 -54.39 -18.61 -23.80
N MET A 53 -54.02 -17.88 -24.85
CA MET A 53 -53.93 -16.42 -24.81
C MET A 53 -55.32 -15.79 -24.65
N PHE A 54 -56.33 -16.30 -25.36
CA PHE A 54 -57.71 -15.83 -25.24
C PHE A 54 -58.23 -15.98 -23.81
N LEU A 55 -57.96 -17.12 -23.17
CA LEU A 55 -58.34 -17.34 -21.77
C LEU A 55 -57.61 -16.39 -20.82
N LYS A 56 -56.31 -16.11 -21.05
CA LYS A 56 -55.56 -15.11 -20.27
C LYS A 56 -56.12 -13.70 -20.44
N ILE A 57 -56.45 -13.32 -21.67
CA ILE A 57 -57.07 -12.04 -22.01
C ILE A 57 -58.44 -11.90 -21.34
N TYR A 58 -59.25 -12.96 -21.36
CA TYR A 58 -60.55 -12.98 -20.70
C TYR A 58 -60.43 -12.84 -19.17
N ARG A 59 -59.52 -13.60 -18.55
CA ARG A 59 -59.25 -13.49 -17.10
C ARG A 59 -58.74 -12.09 -16.72
N ALA A 60 -57.86 -11.50 -17.52
CA ALA A 60 -57.39 -10.12 -17.33
C ALA A 60 -58.55 -9.12 -17.39
N PHE A 61 -59.42 -9.26 -18.39
CA PHE A 61 -60.60 -8.41 -18.57
C PHE A 61 -61.56 -8.52 -17.38
N GLU A 62 -61.89 -9.74 -16.98
CA GLU A 62 -62.81 -10.00 -15.88
C GLU A 62 -62.31 -9.43 -14.55
N PHE A 63 -60.99 -9.41 -14.35
CA PHE A 63 -60.35 -8.83 -13.17
C PHE A 63 -60.28 -7.31 -13.20
N LEU A 64 -59.92 -6.70 -14.34
CA LEU A 64 -59.88 -5.24 -14.46
C LEU A 64 -61.28 -4.60 -14.44
N LYS A 65 -62.32 -5.39 -14.75
CA LYS A 65 -63.72 -4.97 -14.65
C LYS A 65 -64.20 -4.90 -13.20
N ASP A 66 -63.59 -5.66 -12.28
CA ASP A 66 -63.89 -5.62 -10.86
C ASP A 66 -63.07 -4.51 -10.19
N GLU A 67 -63.74 -3.42 -9.80
CA GLU A 67 -63.10 -2.24 -9.22
C GLU A 67 -62.39 -2.54 -7.89
N LEU A 68 -62.93 -3.45 -7.08
CA LEU A 68 -62.34 -3.83 -5.80
C LEU A 68 -61.05 -4.61 -6.01
N ALA A 69 -61.10 -5.64 -6.87
CA ALA A 69 -59.93 -6.45 -7.19
C ALA A 69 -58.83 -5.62 -7.87
N ARG A 70 -59.23 -4.67 -8.72
CA ARG A 70 -58.32 -3.72 -9.36
C ARG A 70 -57.65 -2.78 -8.35
N GLY A 71 -58.41 -2.24 -7.39
CA GLY A 71 -57.87 -1.38 -6.34
C GLY A 71 -56.82 -2.08 -5.49
N ASP A 72 -57.14 -3.30 -5.01
CA ASP A 72 -56.21 -4.16 -4.24
C ASP A 72 -54.92 -4.43 -5.02
N TYR A 73 -55.02 -4.68 -6.33
CA TYR A 73 -53.87 -4.94 -7.18
C TYR A 73 -53.00 -3.70 -7.38
N ASP A 74 -53.63 -2.56 -7.68
CA ASP A 74 -52.93 -1.29 -7.88
C ASP A 74 -52.20 -0.86 -6.60
N GLU A 75 -52.82 -1.03 -5.42
CA GLU A 75 -52.19 -0.77 -4.13
C GLU A 75 -50.99 -1.69 -3.88
N GLN A 76 -51.13 -3.00 -4.11
CA GLN A 76 -50.02 -3.94 -3.97
C GLN A 76 -48.87 -3.63 -4.92
N MET A 77 -49.17 -3.24 -6.16
CA MET A 77 -48.14 -2.88 -7.15
C MET A 77 -47.46 -1.55 -6.79
N ALA A 78 -48.20 -0.58 -6.25
CA ALA A 78 -47.63 0.65 -5.71
C ALA A 78 -46.74 0.38 -4.49
N ALA A 79 -47.17 -0.50 -3.57
CA ALA A 79 -46.39 -0.90 -2.41
C ALA A 79 -45.10 -1.65 -2.82
N LYS A 80 -45.17 -2.54 -3.81
CA LYS A 80 -43.98 -3.22 -4.37
C LYS A 80 -43.01 -2.24 -5.01
N ARG A 81 -43.50 -1.27 -5.79
CA ARG A 81 -42.67 -0.22 -6.40
C ARG A 81 -41.97 0.63 -5.34
N ARG A 82 -42.71 1.11 -4.33
CA ARG A 82 -42.13 1.88 -3.22
C ARG A 82 -41.07 1.10 -2.44
N ARG A 83 -41.29 -0.20 -2.21
CA ARG A 83 -40.30 -1.08 -1.57
C ARG A 83 -39.04 -1.24 -2.41
N ALA A 84 -39.17 -1.45 -3.72
CA ALA A 84 -38.03 -1.57 -4.63
C ALA A 84 -37.20 -0.28 -4.68
N GLU A 85 -37.85 0.88 -4.77
CA GLU A 85 -37.19 2.20 -4.75
C GLU A 85 -36.46 2.47 -3.43
N PHE A 86 -37.08 2.12 -2.29
CA PHE A 86 -36.43 2.22 -0.98
C PHE A 86 -35.21 1.29 -0.85
N GLU A 87 -35.30 0.07 -1.37
CA GLU A 87 -34.20 -0.89 -1.35
C GLU A 87 -33.03 -0.41 -2.24
N GLU A 88 -33.32 0.12 -3.43
CA GLU A 88 -32.32 0.65 -4.35
C GLU A 88 -31.59 1.87 -3.74
N THR A 89 -32.34 2.82 -3.19
CA THR A 89 -31.76 4.00 -2.52
C THR A 89 -30.89 3.60 -1.32
N ARG A 90 -31.31 2.62 -0.51
CA ARG A 90 -30.51 2.06 0.59
C ARG A 90 -29.23 1.38 0.11
N GLN A 91 -29.29 0.61 -0.98
CA GLN A 91 -28.11 -0.02 -1.57
C GLN A 91 -27.15 1.01 -2.16
N ALA A 92 -27.68 2.08 -2.77
CA ALA A 92 -26.90 3.18 -3.31
C ALA A 92 -26.20 4.00 -2.20
N THR A 93 -26.91 4.35 -1.11
CA THR A 93 -26.30 5.05 0.03
C THR A 93 -25.26 4.19 0.73
N SER A 94 -25.56 2.92 0.98
CA SER A 94 -24.58 1.96 1.53
C SER A 94 -23.35 1.82 0.63
N SER A 95 -23.53 1.83 -0.70
CA SER A 95 -22.41 1.72 -1.64
C SER A 95 -21.58 3.01 -1.70
N LYS A 96 -22.23 4.18 -1.60
CA LYS A 96 -21.55 5.48 -1.51
C LYS A 96 -20.78 5.63 -0.20
N GLU A 97 -21.35 5.22 0.93
CA GLU A 97 -20.71 5.21 2.24
C GLU A 97 -19.54 4.22 2.29
N ARG A 98 -19.72 3.01 1.74
CA ARG A 98 -18.63 2.04 1.59
C ARG A 98 -17.50 2.59 0.73
N LEU A 99 -17.83 3.24 -0.38
CA LEU A 99 -16.82 3.86 -1.25
C LEU A 99 -16.07 4.97 -0.51
N ALA A 100 -16.77 5.86 0.20
CA ALA A 100 -16.15 6.92 1.00
C ALA A 100 -15.28 6.37 2.15
N HIS A 101 -15.66 5.24 2.74
CA HIS A 101 -14.85 4.56 3.74
C HIS A 101 -13.57 3.96 3.12
N LEU A 102 -13.69 3.29 1.98
CA LEU A 102 -12.54 2.73 1.25
C LEU A 102 -11.55 3.80 0.80
N THR A 103 -12.03 4.97 0.35
CA THR A 103 -11.15 6.09 -0.03
C THR A 103 -10.38 6.63 1.17
N LYS A 104 -11.04 6.80 2.32
CA LYS A 104 -10.39 7.23 3.57
C LYS A 104 -9.32 6.24 4.03
N LEU A 105 -9.58 4.93 3.96
CA LEU A 105 -8.58 3.90 4.29
C LEU A 105 -7.36 3.99 3.38
N ARG A 106 -7.57 4.18 2.07
CA ARG A 106 -6.48 4.31 1.09
C ARG A 106 -5.62 5.54 1.32
N GLU A 107 -6.22 6.67 1.69
CA GLU A 107 -5.50 7.90 2.03
C GLU A 107 -4.66 7.71 3.30
N ALA A 108 -5.26 7.16 4.36
CA ALA A 108 -4.53 6.83 5.59
C ALA A 108 -3.36 5.87 5.36
N GLU A 109 -3.52 4.88 4.47
CA GLU A 109 -2.43 3.97 4.10
C GLU A 109 -1.29 4.70 3.39
N LYS A 110 -1.61 5.61 2.46
CA LYS A 110 -0.60 6.45 1.79
C LYS A 110 0.15 7.35 2.76
N ASP A 111 -0.56 7.98 3.69
CA ASP A 111 0.04 8.85 4.71
C ASP A 111 0.94 8.05 5.64
N ALA A 112 0.52 6.86 6.07
CA ALA A 112 1.34 5.95 6.85
C ALA A 112 2.58 5.49 6.09
N ALA A 113 2.46 5.20 4.79
CA ALA A 113 3.59 4.86 3.93
C ALA A 113 4.56 6.03 3.78
N ALA A 114 4.06 7.26 3.61
CA ALA A 114 4.88 8.46 3.55
C ALA A 114 5.62 8.72 4.87
N ALA A 115 4.95 8.53 6.01
CA ALA A 115 5.58 8.64 7.33
C ALA A 115 6.70 7.61 7.50
N ARG A 116 6.43 6.34 7.17
CA ARG A 116 7.45 5.26 7.19
C ARG A 116 8.63 5.55 6.27
N ALA A 117 8.38 6.08 5.07
CA ALA A 117 9.43 6.47 4.14
C ALA A 117 10.26 7.64 4.68
N GLY A 118 9.62 8.63 5.31
CA GLY A 118 10.32 9.75 5.96
C GLY A 118 11.19 9.30 7.14
N GLU A 119 10.70 8.34 7.93
CA GLU A 119 11.45 7.75 9.04
C GLU A 119 12.65 6.93 8.56
N LYS A 120 12.47 6.16 7.48
CA LYS A 120 13.57 5.41 6.83
C LYS A 120 14.66 6.35 6.29
N ARG A 121 14.29 7.46 5.63
CA ARG A 121 15.26 8.48 5.18
C ARG A 121 16.04 9.09 6.35
N LYS A 122 15.37 9.39 7.47
CA LYS A 122 16.02 9.89 8.69
C LYS A 122 16.99 8.86 9.29
N ALA A 123 16.61 7.57 9.28
CA ALA A 123 17.48 6.49 9.73
C ALA A 123 18.72 6.35 8.82
N GLU A 124 18.54 6.36 7.49
CA GLU A 124 19.64 6.31 6.52
C GLU A 124 20.63 7.48 6.72
N THR A 125 20.14 8.70 6.95
CA THR A 125 21.01 9.86 7.26
C THR A 125 21.72 9.76 8.60
N ARG A 126 21.11 9.11 9.59
CA ARG A 126 21.73 8.88 10.90
C ARG A 126 22.83 7.82 10.80
N ASP A 127 22.55 6.73 10.09
CA ASP A 127 23.51 5.66 9.88
C ASP A 127 24.73 6.16 9.08
N SER A 128 24.52 7.00 8.06
CA SER A 128 25.62 7.63 7.32
C SER A 128 26.49 8.53 8.22
N LEU A 129 25.88 9.29 9.12
CA LEU A 129 26.61 10.14 10.06
C LEU A 129 27.39 9.32 11.09
N ILE A 130 26.83 8.21 11.57
CA ILE A 130 27.50 7.29 12.50
C ILE A 130 28.73 6.66 11.84
N GLU A 131 28.63 6.23 10.58
CA GLU A 131 29.76 5.71 9.80
C GLU A 131 30.87 6.77 9.64
N GLU A 132 30.51 8.02 9.33
CA GLU A 132 31.47 9.11 9.20
C GLU A 132 32.22 9.40 10.50
N LEU A 133 31.51 9.50 11.63
CA LEU A 133 32.10 9.67 12.96
C LEU A 133 33.04 8.51 13.34
N ARG A 134 32.66 7.26 13.01
CA ARG A 134 33.52 6.09 13.24
C ARG A 134 34.80 6.18 12.40
N ARG A 135 34.70 6.64 11.16
CA ARG A 135 35.82 6.77 10.23
C ARG A 135 36.78 7.87 10.65
N GLU A 136 36.26 9.01 11.11
CA GLU A 136 37.07 10.08 11.70
C GLU A 136 37.75 9.62 13.00
N GLY A 137 37.02 8.93 13.88
CA GLY A 137 37.60 8.34 15.09
C GLY A 137 38.73 7.36 14.78
N ALA A 138 38.58 6.52 13.75
CA ALA A 138 39.62 5.59 13.31
C ALA A 138 40.86 6.33 12.77
N LYS A 139 40.69 7.40 11.98
CA LYS A 139 41.79 8.23 11.49
C LYS A 139 42.55 8.90 12.64
N MET A 140 41.83 9.46 13.61
CA MET A 140 42.45 10.10 14.77
C MET A 140 43.27 9.10 15.59
N MET A 141 42.75 7.90 15.82
CA MET A 141 43.49 6.83 16.50
C MET A 141 44.73 6.39 15.73
N GLN A 142 44.65 6.35 14.41
CA GLN A 142 45.80 6.04 13.57
C GLN A 142 46.87 7.14 13.68
N GLN A 143 46.47 8.41 13.60
CA GLN A 143 47.38 9.55 13.79
C GLN A 143 48.05 9.50 15.17
N MET A 144 47.29 9.24 16.22
CA MET A 144 47.83 9.08 17.59
C MET A 144 48.85 7.94 17.68
N LYS A 145 48.58 6.79 17.04
CA LYS A 145 49.54 5.67 16.97
C LYS A 145 50.81 6.06 16.22
N ASP A 146 50.67 6.68 15.06
CA ASP A 146 51.79 7.08 14.21
C ASP A 146 52.66 8.16 14.89
N GLU A 147 52.02 9.10 15.61
CA GLU A 147 52.71 10.10 16.43
C GLU A 147 53.46 9.46 17.59
N HIS A 148 52.82 8.55 18.31
CA HIS A 148 53.46 7.83 19.41
C HIS A 148 54.64 7.00 18.92
N GLU A 149 54.50 6.32 17.78
CA GLU A 149 55.57 5.56 17.17
C GLU A 149 56.74 6.45 16.72
N LYS A 150 56.45 7.63 16.15
CA LYS A 150 57.49 8.64 15.84
C LYS A 150 58.21 9.13 17.10
N GLN A 151 57.50 9.38 18.20
CA GLN A 151 58.10 9.77 19.47
C GLN A 151 59.03 8.68 20.01
N GLN A 152 58.60 7.42 19.95
CA GLN A 152 59.44 6.28 20.35
C GLN A 152 60.65 6.11 19.44
N ARG A 153 60.48 6.23 18.12
CA ARG A 153 61.59 6.17 17.15
C ARG A 153 62.60 7.29 17.41
N ASN A 154 62.15 8.53 17.55
CA ASN A 154 63.02 9.67 17.86
C ASN A 154 63.74 9.47 19.20
N GLY A 155 63.04 8.97 20.22
CA GLY A 155 63.64 8.66 21.52
C GLY A 155 64.72 7.58 21.44
N ASN A 156 64.44 6.46 20.76
CA ASN A 156 65.42 5.38 20.54
C ASN A 156 66.63 5.85 19.73
N GLN A 157 66.40 6.68 18.72
CA GLN A 157 67.48 7.22 17.87
C GLN A 157 68.40 8.13 18.68
N LEU A 158 67.82 9.03 19.48
CA LEU A 158 68.56 9.92 20.39
C LEU A 158 69.40 9.14 21.42
N MET A 159 68.84 8.07 21.99
CA MET A 159 69.54 7.18 22.91
C MET A 159 70.70 6.45 22.22
N SER A 160 70.49 5.96 21.00
CA SER A 160 71.55 5.30 20.22
C SER A 160 72.69 6.24 19.85
N ASP A 161 72.38 7.50 19.53
CA ASP A 161 73.38 8.52 19.19
C ASP A 161 74.18 8.95 20.42
N GLN A 162 73.55 9.02 21.60
CA GLN A 162 74.26 9.22 22.87
C GLN A 162 75.22 8.07 23.17
N GLN A 163 74.80 6.82 23.00
CA GLN A 163 75.66 5.65 23.21
C GLN A 163 76.87 5.65 22.27
N LYS A 164 76.67 5.94 20.97
CA LYS A 164 77.78 6.07 20.01
C LYS A 164 78.75 7.18 20.37
N ARG A 165 78.24 8.34 20.84
CA ARG A 165 79.09 9.45 21.30
C ARG A 165 79.90 9.07 22.54
N GLN A 166 79.28 8.39 23.51
CA GLN A 166 79.97 7.90 24.71
C GLN A 166 81.06 6.87 24.36
N GLN A 167 80.75 5.90 23.50
CA GLN A 167 81.73 4.92 23.02
C GLN A 167 82.89 5.57 22.26
N LYS A 168 82.60 6.58 21.42
CA LYS A 168 83.64 7.32 20.68
C LYS A 168 84.55 8.09 21.63
N ASN A 169 84.00 8.76 22.65
CA ASN A 169 84.79 9.46 23.64
C ASN A 169 85.64 8.48 24.46
N GLN A 170 85.06 7.37 24.94
CA GLN A 170 85.80 6.31 25.64
C GLN A 170 86.94 5.75 24.78
N GLN A 171 86.69 5.49 23.49
CA GLN A 171 87.73 5.01 22.58
C GLN A 171 88.82 6.05 22.34
N GLN A 172 88.46 7.34 22.30
CA GLN A 172 89.46 8.42 22.18
C GLN A 172 90.30 8.56 23.44
N ASP A 173 89.70 8.39 24.63
CA ASP A 173 90.40 8.40 25.90
C ASP A 173 91.36 7.20 26.00
N ILE A 174 90.88 5.99 25.63
CA ILE A 174 91.71 4.79 25.52
C ILE A 174 92.87 5.00 24.53
N ASN A 175 92.60 5.55 23.35
CA ASN A 175 93.64 5.79 22.34
C ASN A 175 94.67 6.84 22.82
N LYS A 176 94.26 7.84 23.62
CA LYS A 176 95.18 8.80 24.24
C LYS A 176 96.02 8.16 25.34
N GLU A 177 95.43 7.31 26.18
CA GLU A 177 96.17 6.55 27.20
C GLU A 177 97.21 5.64 26.54
N LEU A 178 96.82 4.84 25.53
CA LEU A 178 97.77 4.04 24.77
C LEU A 178 98.86 4.88 24.08
N SER A 179 98.53 6.08 23.57
CA SER A 179 99.53 6.98 22.99
C SER A 179 100.51 7.49 24.03
N ASN A 180 100.04 7.88 25.22
CA ASN A 180 100.88 8.33 26.32
C ASN A 180 101.79 7.19 26.81
N ASP A 181 101.26 5.96 26.90
CA ASP A 181 102.02 4.78 27.31
C ASP A 181 103.09 4.42 26.26
N VAL A 182 102.78 4.56 24.96
CA VAL A 182 103.76 4.39 23.88
C VAL A 182 104.83 5.49 23.94
N ASP A 183 104.47 6.75 24.18
CA ASP A 183 105.41 7.86 24.36
C ASP A 183 106.30 7.64 25.61
N GLU A 184 105.77 7.06 26.68
CA GLU A 184 106.50 6.71 27.91
C GLU A 184 107.47 5.54 27.69
N LEU A 185 107.06 4.53 26.92
CA LEU A 185 107.92 3.42 26.52
C LEU A 185 109.00 3.84 25.51
N GLU A 186 108.70 4.75 24.56
CA GLU A 186 109.69 5.34 23.67
C GLU A 186 110.70 6.20 24.44
N ARG A 187 110.26 6.96 25.45
CA ARG A 187 111.18 7.66 26.39
C ARG A 187 112.05 6.68 27.18
N ALA A 188 111.52 5.53 27.60
CA ALA A 188 112.28 4.52 28.34
C ALA A 188 113.27 3.74 27.46
N LEU A 189 112.98 3.54 26.16
CA LEU A 189 113.81 2.80 25.21
C LEU A 189 114.83 3.68 24.45
N PHE A 190 114.50 4.95 24.18
CA PHE A 190 115.36 5.89 23.44
C PHE A 190 115.92 7.05 24.28
N GLY A 191 115.52 7.20 25.54
CA GLY A 191 116.06 8.21 26.47
C GLY A 191 117.42 7.88 27.08
N GLY A 192 118.10 6.85 26.58
CA GLY A 192 119.47 6.49 26.95
C GLY A 192 120.50 7.05 25.97
N ASN A 193 120.67 8.37 25.88
CA ASN A 193 121.95 9.06 25.64
C ASN A 193 121.74 10.58 25.52
N VAL A 194 122.54 11.35 26.26
CA VAL A 194 123.16 12.65 25.95
C VAL A 194 123.28 13.45 27.26
N ILE A 195 124.51 13.38 27.78
CA ILE A 195 125.22 14.23 28.77
C ILE A 195 124.85 14.01 30.25
#